data_AF-A0A920PZL2-F1
#
_entry.id   AF-A0A920PZL2-F1
#
_cell.length_a   1.000
_cell.length_b   1.000
_cell.length_c   1.000
_cell.angle_alpha   90.00
_cell.angle_beta   90.00
_cell.angle_gamma   90.00
#
_symmetry.space_group_name_H-M   'P 1'
#
loop_
_entity.id
_entity.type
_entity.pdbx_description
1 polymer ?
#
loop_
_entity_poly.entity_id
_entity_poly.type
_entity_poly.pdbx_seq_one_letter_code
_entity_poly.pdbx_strand_id
1 'polypeptide(L)'
;MPEQIIDDQVVAMNRSGGGAPDVKNDAPSITLGEDTRRSVKAGEPLVLTAVIQDDGIPEMRAARQSRPPGRRNALGLRVAWLHYRGVGEVIFDPWTRPMADHTPGWEPPPVPDAGRTTTTARFSQPGTYVIRGLADDGYLYSSADVTVTVTP
;
A
#
# COMPACT_ATOMS: atom_id res chain seq x y z
N MET A 1 -10.25 -11.14 33.49
CA MET A 1 -9.65 -11.34 32.16
C MET A 1 -9.48 -9.96 31.55
N PRO A 2 -8.28 -9.49 31.20
CA PRO A 2 -8.18 -8.26 30.42
C PRO A 2 -8.84 -8.51 29.05
N GLU A 3 -9.73 -7.62 28.66
CA GLU A 3 -10.27 -7.58 27.30
C GLU A 3 -9.16 -7.10 26.36
N GLN A 4 -8.82 -7.89 25.34
CA GLN A 4 -7.97 -7.39 24.27
C GLN A 4 -8.86 -6.57 23.33
N ILE A 5 -8.66 -5.25 23.33
CA ILE A 5 -9.30 -4.34 22.38
C ILE A 5 -8.31 -4.14 21.24
N ILE A 6 -8.73 -4.52 20.03
CA ILE A 6 -8.06 -4.13 18.78
C ILE A 6 -8.98 -3.10 18.15
N ASP A 7 -8.63 -1.83 18.33
CA ASP A 7 -9.28 -0.71 17.66
C ASP A 7 -8.27 0.02 16.76
N ASP A 8 -8.78 0.95 15.95
CA ASP A 8 -7.97 1.72 15.00
C ASP A 8 -6.89 2.54 15.71
N GLN A 9 -7.15 3.01 16.94
CA GLN A 9 -6.18 3.75 17.73
C GLN A 9 -5.02 2.86 18.18
N VAL A 10 -5.29 1.62 18.61
CA VAL A 10 -4.27 0.62 18.94
C VAL A 10 -3.45 0.26 17.70
N VAL A 11 -4.09 0.10 16.54
CA VAL A 11 -3.39 -0.15 15.27
C VAL A 11 -2.47 1.03 14.91
N ALA A 12 -2.98 2.26 14.98
CA ALA A 12 -2.22 3.47 14.70
C ALA A 12 -1.04 3.64 15.66
N MET A 13 -1.22 3.38 16.96
CA MET A 13 -0.14 3.42 17.96
C MET A 13 0.95 2.40 17.67
N ASN A 14 0.59 1.17 17.31
CA ASN A 14 1.57 0.13 16.97
C ASN A 14 2.36 0.47 15.70
N ARG A 15 1.73 1.11 14.71
CA ARG A 15 2.36 1.46 13.42
C ARG A 15 3.15 2.76 13.47
N SER A 16 2.72 3.73 14.28
CA SER A 16 3.41 5.01 14.51
C SER A 16 4.58 4.94 15.50
N GLY A 17 4.78 3.81 16.17
CA GLY A 17 5.77 3.68 17.23
C GLY A 17 5.38 4.36 18.55
N GLY A 18 4.08 4.36 18.88
CA GLY A 18 3.52 4.88 20.13
C GLY A 18 3.27 6.38 20.14
N GLY A 19 3.27 7.04 18.98
CA GLY A 19 3.14 8.50 18.85
C GLY A 19 1.96 8.95 18.00
N ALA A 20 0.99 8.06 17.71
CA ALA A 20 -0.25 8.45 17.06
C ALA A 20 -1.10 9.27 18.04
N PRO A 21 -1.51 10.49 17.69
CA PRO A 21 -2.45 11.24 18.52
C PRO A 21 -3.77 10.47 18.65
N ASP A 22 -4.46 10.66 19.77
CA ASP A 22 -5.81 10.14 19.94
C ASP A 22 -6.79 11.05 19.18
N VAL A 23 -6.92 10.78 17.89
CA VAL A 23 -7.75 11.50 16.93
C VAL A 23 -8.56 10.49 16.13
N LYS A 24 -9.79 10.84 15.77
CA LYS A 24 -10.58 10.01 14.85
C LYS A 24 -9.87 10.00 13.50
N ASN A 25 -9.39 8.83 13.09
CA ASN A 25 -8.80 8.57 11.79
C ASN A 25 -9.64 7.48 11.11
N ASP A 26 -10.13 7.73 9.90
CA ASP A 26 -10.79 6.71 9.09
C ASP A 26 -9.77 6.03 8.18
N ALA A 27 -9.80 4.70 8.05
CA ALA A 27 -8.85 4.01 7.18
C ALA A 27 -8.95 4.50 5.72
N PRO A 28 -7.83 4.62 5.00
CA PRO A 28 -7.86 5.04 3.61
C PRO A 28 -8.68 4.07 2.77
N SER A 29 -9.33 4.54 1.73
CA SER A 29 -10.08 3.71 0.80
C SER A 29 -9.24 3.35 -0.44
N ILE A 30 -9.54 2.20 -1.05
CA ILE A 30 -8.97 1.77 -2.32
C ILE A 30 -10.07 1.19 -3.21
N THR A 31 -10.16 1.71 -4.44
CA THR A 31 -11.07 1.21 -5.48
C THR A 31 -10.25 0.85 -6.71
N LEU A 32 -10.44 -0.36 -7.23
CA LEU A 32 -9.78 -0.80 -8.46
C LEU A 32 -10.49 -0.16 -9.66
N GLY A 33 -9.74 0.45 -10.57
CA GLY A 33 -10.29 1.15 -11.73
C GLY A 33 -10.82 0.23 -12.85
N GLU A 34 -10.58 -1.07 -12.74
CA GLU A 34 -10.93 -2.09 -13.72
C GLU A 34 -11.43 -3.37 -13.02
N ASP A 35 -11.78 -4.40 -13.79
CA ASP A 35 -12.22 -5.68 -13.24
C ASP A 35 -11.17 -6.30 -12.30
N THR A 36 -11.64 -6.91 -11.22
CA THR A 36 -10.85 -7.69 -10.27
C THR A 36 -10.34 -9.01 -10.86
N ARG A 37 -10.85 -9.44 -12.02
CA ARG A 37 -10.37 -10.60 -12.76
C ARG A 37 -9.74 -10.15 -14.08
N ARG A 38 -8.45 -10.43 -14.26
CA ARG A 38 -7.66 -9.95 -15.40
C ARG A 38 -6.93 -11.09 -16.08
N SER A 39 -6.59 -10.89 -17.34
CA SER A 39 -5.77 -11.83 -18.12
C SER A 39 -4.69 -11.08 -18.88
N VAL A 40 -3.50 -11.66 -18.97
CA VAL A 40 -2.35 -11.11 -19.71
C VAL A 40 -1.43 -12.26 -20.15
N LYS A 41 -0.63 -12.08 -21.19
CA LYS A 41 0.41 -13.06 -21.54
C LYS A 41 1.66 -12.87 -20.67
N ALA A 42 2.42 -13.95 -20.46
CA ALA A 42 3.69 -13.88 -19.76
C ALA A 42 4.64 -12.89 -20.47
N GLY A 43 5.34 -12.05 -19.70
CA GLY A 43 6.20 -10.99 -20.22
C GLY A 43 5.49 -9.72 -20.71
N GLU A 44 4.20 -9.79 -21.05
CA GLU A 44 3.42 -8.60 -21.41
C GLU A 44 3.07 -7.76 -20.16
N PRO A 45 3.03 -6.41 -20.30
CA PRO A 45 2.68 -5.54 -19.18
C PRO A 45 1.17 -5.58 -18.90
N LEU A 46 0.81 -5.76 -17.64
CA LEU A 46 -0.54 -5.51 -17.14
C LEU A 46 -0.56 -4.18 -16.37
N VAL A 47 -1.42 -3.26 -16.78
CA VAL A 47 -1.61 -2.00 -16.06
C VAL A 47 -2.60 -2.21 -14.91
N LEU A 48 -2.17 -1.87 -13.70
CA LEU A 48 -2.98 -1.83 -12.49
C LEU A 48 -3.34 -0.38 -12.21
N THR A 49 -4.63 -0.08 -12.14
CA THR A 49 -5.13 1.24 -11.77
C THR A 49 -5.93 1.13 -10.48
N ALA A 50 -5.66 2.03 -9.53
CA ALA A 50 -6.46 2.20 -8.34
C ALA A 50 -6.81 3.68 -8.13
N VAL A 51 -7.91 3.92 -7.43
CA VAL A 51 -8.27 5.22 -6.86
C VAL A 51 -8.19 5.06 -5.35
N ILE A 52 -7.34 5.85 -4.70
CA ILE A 52 -7.18 5.86 -3.26
C ILE A 52 -7.62 7.19 -2.68
N GLN A 53 -8.30 7.18 -1.53
CA GLN A 53 -8.73 8.39 -0.83
C GLN A 53 -8.48 8.24 0.66
N ASP A 54 -8.36 9.37 1.34
CA ASP A 54 -8.03 9.46 2.76
C ASP A 54 -8.72 10.69 3.34
N ASP A 55 -8.95 10.71 4.65
CA ASP A 55 -9.52 11.86 5.35
C ASP A 55 -8.47 12.96 5.63
N GLY A 56 -7.21 12.73 5.24
CA GLY A 56 -6.08 13.63 5.44
C GLY A 56 -5.37 13.40 6.77
N ILE A 57 -5.75 12.35 7.50
CA ILE A 57 -5.19 11.98 8.78
C ILE A 57 -4.45 10.62 8.62
N PRO A 58 -3.21 10.50 9.11
CA PRO A 58 -2.36 11.58 9.55
C PRO A 58 -1.94 12.52 8.40
N GLU A 59 -1.62 13.76 8.77
CA GLU A 59 -1.00 14.70 7.83
C GLU A 59 0.28 14.11 7.21
N MET A 60 0.43 14.35 5.91
CA MET A 60 1.59 13.88 5.16
C MET A 60 2.89 14.39 5.79
N ARG A 61 3.84 13.48 6.02
CA ARG A 61 5.11 13.80 6.66
C ARG A 61 6.21 12.86 6.22
N ALA A 62 7.34 13.43 5.82
CA ALA A 62 8.54 12.66 5.51
C ALA A 62 9.01 11.80 6.70
N ALA A 63 9.70 10.73 6.36
CA ALA A 63 10.40 9.88 7.31
C ALA A 63 11.40 10.69 8.15
N ARG A 64 11.29 10.61 9.49
CA ARG A 64 12.09 11.45 10.40
C ARG A 64 13.58 11.12 10.31
N GLN A 65 14.42 12.15 10.42
CA GLN A 65 15.89 12.01 10.50
C GLN A 65 16.40 11.50 11.86
N SER A 66 15.53 11.37 12.87
CA SER A 66 15.92 11.04 14.25
C SER A 66 16.66 9.70 14.40
N ARG A 67 17.70 9.67 15.25
CA ARG A 67 18.28 8.41 15.79
C ARG A 67 17.27 7.74 16.74
N PRO A 68 17.30 6.40 16.87
CA PRO A 68 16.44 5.66 17.81
C PRO A 68 16.44 6.29 19.22
N PRO A 69 15.32 6.21 19.96
CA PRO A 69 14.35 5.09 19.91
C PRO A 69 13.03 5.31 19.12
N GLY A 70 12.83 6.43 18.43
CA GLY A 70 11.59 6.63 17.64
C GLY A 70 11.56 5.88 16.29
N ARG A 71 10.41 5.30 15.91
CA ARG A 71 10.21 4.81 14.53
C ARG A 71 10.24 5.99 13.54
N ARG A 72 10.85 5.74 12.38
CA ARG A 72 11.19 6.74 11.37
C ARG A 72 10.15 6.88 10.26
N ASN A 73 9.02 6.18 10.33
CA ASN A 73 8.13 6.03 9.18
C ASN A 73 7.61 7.38 8.69
N ALA A 74 7.58 7.51 7.37
CA ALA A 74 6.80 8.51 6.70
C ALA A 74 5.31 8.27 6.93
N LEU A 75 4.55 9.35 6.91
CA LEU A 75 3.10 9.40 7.03
C LEU A 75 2.52 10.03 5.76
N GLY A 76 1.26 9.73 5.50
CA GLY A 76 0.51 10.18 4.34
C GLY A 76 0.15 9.04 3.40
N LEU A 77 -0.93 9.30 2.65
CA LEU A 77 -1.54 8.38 1.71
C LEU A 77 -0.56 7.90 0.63
N ARG A 78 -0.43 6.59 0.49
CA ARG A 78 0.32 5.93 -0.59
C ARG A 78 -0.35 4.63 -1.01
N VAL A 79 -0.02 4.17 -2.22
CA VAL A 79 -0.33 2.81 -2.66
C VAL A 79 0.94 1.97 -2.74
N ALA A 80 0.84 0.70 -2.35
CA ALA A 80 1.84 -0.31 -2.67
C ALA A 80 1.16 -1.53 -3.31
N TRP A 81 1.81 -2.12 -4.30
CA TRP A 81 1.37 -3.36 -4.92
C TRP A 81 2.23 -4.52 -4.45
N LEU A 82 1.57 -5.60 -4.06
CA LEU A 82 2.19 -6.81 -3.57
C LEU A 82 1.83 -7.99 -4.48
N HIS A 83 2.83 -8.79 -4.80
CA HIS A 83 2.59 -10.18 -5.19
C HIS A 83 2.12 -10.94 -3.95
N TYR A 84 0.82 -11.18 -3.83
CA TYR A 84 0.23 -11.82 -2.64
C TYR A 84 0.26 -13.34 -2.76
N ARG A 85 -0.10 -13.89 -3.93
CA ARG A 85 -0.03 -15.34 -4.25
C ARG A 85 0.30 -15.54 -5.73
N GLY A 86 0.93 -16.65 -6.08
CA GLY A 86 1.18 -17.05 -7.47
C GLY A 86 2.48 -17.81 -7.65
N VAL A 87 2.67 -18.44 -8.81
CA VAL A 87 3.73 -19.44 -9.06
C VAL A 87 5.08 -18.85 -9.48
N GLY A 88 5.09 -17.62 -10.02
CA GLY A 88 6.30 -16.96 -10.52
C GLY A 88 6.51 -15.58 -9.93
N GLU A 89 7.55 -14.90 -10.38
CA GLU A 89 7.88 -13.54 -9.98
C GLU A 89 6.96 -12.52 -10.67
N VAL A 90 6.67 -11.43 -9.93
CA VAL A 90 5.96 -10.26 -10.46
C VAL A 90 6.81 -9.03 -10.21
N ILE A 91 7.15 -8.32 -11.28
CA ILE A 91 7.88 -7.05 -11.22
C ILE A 91 6.88 -5.91 -11.38
N PHE A 92 6.99 -4.90 -10.51
CA PHE A 92 6.16 -3.70 -10.54
C PHE A 92 6.95 -2.49 -11.02
N ASP A 93 6.30 -1.60 -11.74
CA ASP A 93 6.87 -0.31 -12.15
C ASP A 93 5.83 0.81 -11.99
N PRO A 94 6.06 1.80 -11.09
CA PRO A 94 7.24 1.97 -10.27
C PRO A 94 7.35 0.89 -9.17
N TRP A 95 8.57 0.41 -8.92
CA TRP A 95 8.86 -0.46 -7.78
C TRP A 95 9.25 0.37 -6.55
N THR A 96 8.61 0.08 -5.41
CA THR A 96 9.01 0.64 -4.12
C THR A 96 9.68 -0.44 -3.27
N ARG A 97 10.86 -0.13 -2.73
CA ARG A 97 11.59 -1.05 -1.85
C ARG A 97 10.73 -1.36 -0.62
N PRO A 98 10.70 -2.62 -0.15
CA PRO A 98 10.12 -2.92 1.16
C PRO A 98 10.73 -2.02 2.23
N MET A 99 9.91 -1.46 3.11
CA MET A 99 10.34 -0.59 4.21
C MET A 99 10.97 0.75 3.75
N ALA A 100 10.76 1.17 2.49
CA ALA A 100 11.27 2.45 1.99
C ALA A 100 10.81 3.64 2.84
N ASP A 101 9.59 3.57 3.37
CA ASP A 101 8.99 4.54 4.27
C ASP A 101 9.73 4.74 5.59
N HIS A 102 10.66 3.86 5.96
CA HIS A 102 11.55 4.05 7.11
C HIS A 102 12.89 4.72 6.76
N THR A 103 13.15 4.96 5.47
CA THR A 103 14.39 5.62 5.01
C THR A 103 14.31 7.11 5.31
N PRO A 104 15.23 7.71 6.10
CA PRO A 104 15.18 9.13 6.43
C PRO A 104 15.02 10.03 5.21
N GLY A 105 14.07 10.98 5.26
CA GLY A 105 13.77 11.89 4.15
C GLY A 105 12.97 11.28 3.00
N TRP A 106 12.61 10.00 3.08
CA TRP A 106 11.65 9.44 2.14
C TRP A 106 10.26 10.03 2.39
N GLU A 107 9.55 10.32 1.31
CA GLU A 107 8.19 10.84 1.31
C GLU A 107 7.29 9.93 0.47
N PRO A 108 6.00 9.82 0.83
CA PRO A 108 5.02 9.18 -0.04
C PRO A 108 5.08 9.77 -1.45
N PRO A 109 5.01 8.94 -2.51
CA PRO A 109 4.86 9.44 -3.86
C PRO A 109 3.60 10.32 -3.95
N PRO A 110 3.64 11.43 -4.72
CA PRO A 110 2.47 12.28 -4.87
C PRO A 110 1.32 11.48 -5.48
N VAL A 111 0.16 11.55 -4.81
CA VAL A 111 -1.08 10.99 -5.33
C VAL A 111 -1.76 12.08 -6.15
N PRO A 112 -2.02 11.88 -7.46
CA PRO A 112 -2.73 12.87 -8.28
C PRO A 112 -4.09 13.23 -7.68
N ASP A 113 -4.57 14.47 -7.91
CA ASP A 113 -5.73 15.08 -7.23
C ASP A 113 -6.93 14.16 -7.01
N ALA A 114 -7.28 13.33 -8.00
CA ALA A 114 -8.43 12.42 -7.95
C ALA A 114 -8.13 11.05 -7.29
N GLY A 115 -7.00 10.91 -6.59
CA GLY A 115 -6.60 9.65 -5.96
C GLY A 115 -6.08 8.58 -6.93
N ARG A 116 -6.01 8.88 -8.24
CA ARG A 116 -5.76 7.88 -9.28
C ARG A 116 -4.27 7.57 -9.39
N THR A 117 -3.94 6.30 -9.21
CA THR A 117 -2.58 5.76 -9.29
C THR A 117 -2.50 4.63 -10.31
N THR A 118 -1.34 4.51 -10.96
CA THR A 118 -1.07 3.52 -12.00
C THR A 118 0.24 2.81 -11.72
N THR A 119 0.26 1.48 -11.87
CA THR A 119 1.47 0.66 -11.76
C THR A 119 1.43 -0.43 -12.82
N THR A 120 2.54 -0.66 -13.50
CA THR A 120 2.67 -1.76 -14.45
C THR A 120 3.18 -3.01 -13.72
N ALA A 121 2.50 -4.13 -13.87
CA ALA A 121 2.93 -5.44 -13.41
C ALA A 121 3.39 -6.30 -14.59
N ARG A 122 4.48 -7.05 -14.42
CA ARG A 122 4.98 -8.02 -15.39
C ARG A 122 5.19 -9.36 -14.72
N PHE A 123 4.69 -10.42 -15.36
CA PHE A 123 4.69 -11.77 -14.83
C PHE A 123 5.71 -12.62 -15.56
N SER A 124 6.56 -13.34 -14.82
CA SER A 124 7.63 -14.13 -15.42
C SER A 124 7.18 -15.47 -16.02
N GLN A 125 6.03 -16.00 -15.59
CA GLN A 125 5.55 -17.33 -15.99
C GLN A 125 4.01 -17.38 -16.09
N PRO A 126 3.46 -18.28 -16.93
CA PRO A 126 2.02 -18.57 -16.93
C PRO A 126 1.53 -19.14 -15.60
N GLY A 127 0.31 -18.81 -15.22
CA GLY A 127 -0.29 -19.26 -13.96
C GLY A 127 -1.39 -18.34 -13.44
N THR A 128 -1.90 -18.64 -12.24
CA THR A 128 -2.86 -17.77 -11.55
C THR A 128 -2.16 -17.02 -10.42
N TYR A 129 -2.38 -15.70 -10.39
CA TYR A 129 -1.77 -14.78 -9.43
C TYR A 129 -2.85 -14.02 -8.67
N VAL A 130 -2.56 -13.66 -7.43
CA VAL A 130 -3.31 -12.64 -6.68
C VAL A 130 -2.36 -11.49 -6.41
N ILE A 131 -2.71 -10.32 -6.93
CA ILE A 131 -1.99 -9.07 -6.73
C ILE A 131 -2.81 -8.21 -5.79
N ARG A 132 -2.20 -7.77 -4.68
CA ARG A 132 -2.86 -6.96 -3.66
C ARG A 132 -2.39 -5.51 -3.74
N GLY A 133 -3.33 -4.59 -3.94
CA GLY A 133 -3.11 -3.17 -3.73
C GLY A 133 -3.37 -2.83 -2.26
N LEU A 134 -2.48 -2.07 -1.65
CA LEU A 134 -2.61 -1.54 -0.29
C LEU A 134 -2.65 -0.02 -0.34
N ALA A 135 -3.74 0.59 0.12
CA ALA A 135 -3.76 2.00 0.45
C ALA A 135 -3.36 2.16 1.91
N ASP A 136 -2.37 2.99 2.20
CA ASP A 136 -1.74 3.13 3.52
C ASP A 136 -1.49 4.62 3.80
N ASP A 137 -1.97 5.12 4.93
CA ASP A 137 -1.79 6.52 5.37
C ASP A 137 -0.63 6.67 6.39
N GLY A 138 -0.02 5.54 6.79
CA GLY A 138 1.00 5.43 7.84
C GLY A 138 0.48 4.95 9.20
N TYR A 139 -0.82 5.10 9.48
CA TYR A 139 -1.52 4.66 10.69
C TYR A 139 -2.46 3.49 10.44
N LEU A 140 -3.31 3.60 9.43
CA LEU A 140 -4.28 2.60 8.98
C LEU A 140 -4.00 2.22 7.51
N TYR A 141 -4.69 1.19 7.06
CA TYR A 141 -4.58 0.72 5.69
C TYR A 141 -5.84 -0.04 5.27
N SER A 142 -6.09 -0.05 3.96
CA SER A 142 -7.06 -0.94 3.33
C SER A 142 -6.43 -1.67 2.16
N SER A 143 -7.09 -2.73 1.68
CA SER A 143 -6.57 -3.55 0.59
C SER A 143 -7.63 -3.95 -0.41
N ALA A 144 -7.23 -4.08 -1.67
CA ALA A 144 -8.03 -4.70 -2.73
C ALA A 144 -7.18 -5.71 -3.52
N ASP A 145 -7.80 -6.82 -3.90
CA ASP A 145 -7.14 -7.92 -4.58
C ASP A 145 -7.58 -8.00 -6.06
N VAL A 146 -6.62 -8.23 -6.94
CA VAL A 146 -6.81 -8.54 -8.36
C VAL A 146 -6.34 -9.96 -8.61
N THR A 147 -7.21 -10.81 -9.14
CA THR A 147 -6.85 -12.13 -9.64
C THR A 147 -6.44 -12.04 -11.10
N VAL A 148 -5.23 -12.48 -11.42
CA VAL A 148 -4.67 -12.43 -12.78
C VAL A 148 -4.41 -13.84 -13.30
N THR A 149 -4.99 -14.17 -14.44
CA THR A 149 -4.66 -15.36 -15.23
C THR A 149 -3.59 -14.99 -16.24
N VAL A 150 -2.39 -15.53 -16.07
CA VAL A 150 -1.28 -15.32 -16.99
C VAL A 150 -1.22 -16.51 -17.95
N THR A 151 -1.33 -16.23 -19.24
CA THR A 151 -1.21 -17.25 -20.30
C THR A 151 0.21 -17.28 -20.86
N PRO A 152 0.61 -18.36 -21.55
CA PRO A 152 1.83 -18.38 -22.35
C PRO A 152 1.92 -17.23 -23.36
#